data_AF-I6P8G4-F1
#
_entry.id   AF-I6P8G4-F1
#
_cell.length_a   1.000
_cell.length_b   1.000
_cell.length_c   1.000
_cell.angle_alpha   90.00
_cell.angle_beta   90.00
_cell.angle_gamma   90.00
#
_symmetry.space_group_name_H-M   'P 1'
#
loop_
_entity.id
_entity.type
_entity.pdbx_description
1 polymer ?
#
loop_
_entity_poly.entity_id
_entity_poly.type
_entity_poly.pdbx_seq_one_letter_code
_entity_poly.pdbx_strand_id
1 'polypeptide(L)'
;RSGKVPGVGMMHAPFALLPTSFPESQFNMACEVAPIFNELVDRVSLDGKFLQDSLSRTKKVDAFTARLLDIHSKMLEINKKEDIRLGLHRSDYMLDEQTKMLLQIELNTISSSFPGLGSLVTELHRSLLIHYGEQLRLDSKNIPHNPAVSQFAEALAKAWTEYNN
;
A
#
# COMPACT_ATOMS: atom_id res chain seq x y z
N ARG A 1 -9.54 1.05 24.34
CA ARG A 1 -8.91 2.19 23.62
C ARG A 1 -7.45 2.19 24.02
N SER A 2 -6.50 2.08 23.08
CA SER A 2 -5.08 2.28 23.41
C SER A 2 -4.90 3.70 23.97
N GLY A 3 -4.05 3.84 24.99
CA GLY A 3 -3.83 5.12 25.68
C GLY A 3 -3.15 6.15 24.77
N LYS A 4 -3.25 7.43 25.11
CA LYS A 4 -2.52 8.52 24.44
C LYS A 4 -1.01 8.50 24.71
N VAL A 5 -0.57 7.72 25.70
CA VAL A 5 0.84 7.58 26.10
C VAL A 5 1.36 6.27 25.48
N PRO A 6 2.41 6.31 24.63
CA PRO A 6 3.04 5.10 24.12
C PRO A 6 3.44 4.15 25.27
N GLY A 7 3.27 2.84 25.08
CA GLY A 7 3.63 1.83 26.09
C GLY A 7 2.57 1.56 27.17
N VAL A 8 1.43 2.26 27.18
CA VAL A 8 0.37 2.06 28.20
C VAL A 8 -0.93 1.55 27.55
N GLY A 9 -1.55 0.53 28.17
CA GLY A 9 -2.84 0.00 27.73
C GLY A 9 -2.80 -0.65 26.34
N MET A 10 -1.67 -1.26 26.01
CA MET A 10 -1.49 -1.98 24.74
C MET A 10 -2.28 -3.28 24.73
N MET A 11 -2.85 -3.60 23.58
CA MET A 11 -3.48 -4.89 23.29
C MET A 11 -2.95 -5.37 21.94
N HIS A 12 -3.08 -6.66 21.67
CA HIS A 12 -2.75 -7.19 20.35
C HIS A 12 -3.60 -6.49 19.26
N ALA A 13 -3.03 -6.37 18.05
CA ALA A 13 -3.83 -5.98 16.89
C ALA A 13 -4.90 -7.05 16.62
N PRO A 14 -6.09 -6.71 16.13
CA PRO A 14 -7.02 -7.71 15.62
C PRO A 14 -6.37 -8.51 14.48
N PHE A 15 -6.39 -9.84 14.55
CA PHE A 15 -5.81 -10.72 13.53
C PHE A 15 -6.70 -11.95 13.28
N ALA A 16 -6.61 -12.53 12.09
CA ALA A 16 -7.17 -13.85 11.80
C ALA A 16 -6.25 -14.94 12.35
N LEU A 17 -6.79 -16.00 12.95
CA LEU A 17 -5.98 -17.06 13.57
C LEU A 17 -5.16 -17.85 12.56
N LEU A 18 -5.73 -18.13 11.38
CA LEU A 18 -5.10 -18.88 10.29
C LEU A 18 -5.08 -18.02 9.01
N PRO A 19 -4.15 -18.28 8.07
CA PRO A 19 -4.09 -17.55 6.81
C PRO A 19 -5.28 -17.85 5.90
N THR A 20 -5.62 -16.89 5.05
CA THR A 20 -6.63 -17.06 4.00
C THR A 20 -6.04 -17.81 2.81
N SER A 21 -6.76 -18.82 2.29
CA SER A 21 -6.38 -19.48 1.04
C SER A 21 -6.54 -18.52 -0.14
N PHE A 22 -5.50 -18.37 -0.94
CA PHE A 22 -5.50 -17.50 -2.11
C PHE A 22 -4.75 -18.19 -3.26
N PRO A 23 -5.27 -18.18 -4.51
CA PRO A 23 -4.60 -18.89 -5.59
C PRO A 23 -3.32 -18.18 -6.03
N GLU A 24 -2.26 -18.96 -6.23
CA GLU A 24 -0.91 -18.47 -6.53
C GLU A 24 -0.85 -17.66 -7.83
N SER A 25 -1.60 -18.06 -8.86
CA SER A 25 -1.62 -17.34 -10.14
C SER A 25 -2.15 -15.90 -10.00
N GLN A 26 -3.21 -15.68 -9.22
CA GLN A 26 -3.69 -14.33 -8.92
C GLN A 26 -2.75 -13.57 -7.99
N PHE A 27 -2.07 -14.24 -7.06
CA PHE A 27 -1.05 -13.58 -6.21
C PHE A 27 0.10 -13.06 -7.06
N ASN A 28 0.63 -13.88 -7.96
CA ASN A 28 1.71 -13.51 -8.86
C ASN A 28 1.29 -12.37 -9.79
N MET A 29 0.07 -12.40 -10.34
CA MET A 29 -0.48 -11.30 -11.13
C MET A 29 -0.47 -9.98 -10.35
N ALA A 30 -0.90 -9.98 -9.08
CA ALA A 30 -0.89 -8.78 -8.23
C ALA A 30 0.52 -8.22 -8.02
N CYS A 31 1.51 -9.10 -7.86
CA CYS A 31 2.93 -8.72 -7.75
C CYS A 31 3.49 -8.17 -9.06
N GLU A 32 3.16 -8.78 -10.21
CA GLU A 32 3.63 -8.37 -11.53
C GLU A 32 3.14 -6.98 -11.93
N VAL A 33 1.89 -6.63 -11.58
CA VAL A 33 1.32 -5.31 -11.92
C VAL A 33 1.75 -4.21 -10.95
N ALA A 34 2.31 -4.53 -9.78
CA ALA A 34 2.75 -3.53 -8.80
C ALA A 34 3.75 -2.50 -9.37
N PRO A 35 4.86 -2.88 -10.03
CA PRO A 35 5.75 -1.90 -10.66
C PRO A 35 5.09 -1.13 -11.80
N ILE A 36 4.13 -1.74 -12.51
CA ILE A 36 3.37 -1.06 -13.59
C ILE A 36 2.50 0.06 -12.99
N PHE A 37 1.83 -0.20 -11.87
CA PHE A 37 1.07 0.82 -11.15
C PHE A 37 1.97 1.92 -10.57
N ASN A 38 3.17 1.59 -10.09
CA ASN A 38 4.11 2.59 -9.60
C ASN A 38 4.49 3.59 -10.70
N GLU A 39 4.83 3.09 -11.89
CA GLU A 39 5.12 3.94 -13.05
C GLU A 39 3.88 4.72 -13.50
N LEU A 40 2.71 4.07 -13.56
CA LEU A 40 1.46 4.73 -13.92
C LEU A 40 1.17 5.92 -13.01
N VAL A 41 1.33 5.77 -11.70
CA VAL A 41 1.12 6.84 -10.73
C VAL A 41 2.10 7.99 -10.97
N ASP A 42 3.40 7.71 -11.17
CA ASP A 42 4.38 8.77 -11.46
C ASP A 42 4.01 9.52 -12.74
N ARG A 43 3.73 8.81 -13.83
CA ARG A 43 3.40 9.39 -15.14
C ARG A 43 2.13 10.23 -15.10
N VAL A 44 1.09 9.76 -14.40
CA VAL A 44 -0.16 10.51 -14.21
C VAL A 44 0.07 11.73 -13.31
N SER A 45 0.92 11.63 -12.28
CA SER A 45 1.21 12.74 -11.39
C SER A 45 1.89 13.93 -12.09
N LEU A 46 2.62 13.67 -13.18
CA LEU A 46 3.29 14.68 -13.99
C LEU A 46 2.34 15.44 -14.93
N ASP A 47 1.15 14.89 -15.20
CA ASP A 47 0.14 15.56 -16.03
C ASP A 47 -0.81 16.39 -15.16
N GLY A 48 -0.32 17.57 -14.77
CA GLY A 48 -1.08 18.50 -13.93
C GLY A 48 -2.39 18.96 -14.56
N LYS A 49 -2.45 19.03 -15.90
CA LYS A 49 -3.68 19.39 -16.61
C LYS A 49 -4.71 18.26 -16.50
N PHE A 50 -4.31 17.03 -16.78
CA PHE A 50 -5.17 15.85 -16.63
C PHE A 50 -5.78 15.77 -15.22
N LEU A 51 -4.98 15.98 -14.17
CA LEU A 51 -5.47 15.94 -12.79
C LEU A 51 -6.48 17.05 -12.48
N GLN A 52 -6.18 18.30 -12.87
CA GLN A 52 -7.07 19.45 -12.65
C GLN A 52 -8.38 19.30 -13.43
N ASP A 53 -8.32 18.87 -14.70
CA ASP A 53 -9.48 18.72 -15.56
C ASP A 53 -10.37 17.56 -15.06
N SER A 54 -9.78 16.41 -14.74
CA SER A 54 -10.50 15.21 -14.26
C SER A 54 -11.23 15.46 -12.94
N LEU A 55 -10.65 16.25 -12.03
CA LEU A 55 -11.23 16.55 -10.71
C LEU A 55 -12.01 17.87 -10.66
N SER A 56 -12.16 18.57 -11.78
CA SER A 56 -12.82 19.89 -11.87
C SER A 56 -14.27 19.89 -11.39
N ARG A 57 -15.02 18.80 -11.63
CA ARG A 57 -16.41 18.64 -11.13
C ARG A 57 -16.41 18.33 -9.64
N THR A 58 -15.51 17.47 -9.17
CA THR A 58 -15.33 17.11 -7.76
C THR A 58 -15.01 18.33 -6.92
N LYS A 59 -14.15 19.23 -7.42
CA LYS A 59 -13.81 20.51 -6.77
C LYS A 59 -15.04 21.35 -6.36
N LYS A 60 -16.14 21.26 -7.11
CA LYS A 60 -17.35 22.06 -6.86
C LYS A 60 -18.21 21.52 -5.71
N VAL A 61 -18.06 20.24 -5.37
CA VAL A 61 -18.94 19.53 -4.44
C VAL A 61 -18.21 18.97 -3.22
N ASP A 62 -16.89 18.86 -3.26
CA ASP A 62 -16.07 18.42 -2.13
C ASP A 62 -15.02 19.48 -1.75
N ALA A 63 -15.25 20.13 -0.60
CA ALA A 63 -14.36 21.16 -0.06
C ALA A 63 -12.98 20.63 0.31
N PHE A 64 -12.86 19.34 0.67
CA PHE A 64 -11.58 18.73 1.00
C PHE A 64 -10.71 18.61 -0.26
N THR A 65 -11.21 17.95 -1.31
CA THR A 65 -10.53 17.84 -2.60
C THR A 65 -10.26 19.20 -3.22
N ALA A 66 -11.17 20.17 -3.07
CA ALA A 66 -10.95 21.53 -3.58
C ALA A 66 -9.67 22.17 -3.03
N ARG A 67 -9.42 22.03 -1.72
CA ARG A 67 -8.20 22.55 -1.09
C ARG A 67 -6.94 21.84 -1.55
N LEU A 68 -7.01 20.53 -1.82
CA LEU A 68 -5.88 19.78 -2.39
C LEU A 68 -5.55 20.30 -3.80
N LEU A 69 -6.57 20.53 -4.64
CA LEU A 69 -6.38 21.09 -5.98
C LEU A 69 -5.83 22.51 -5.95
N ASP A 70 -6.18 23.33 -4.95
CA ASP A 70 -5.63 24.68 -4.81
C ASP A 70 -4.12 24.65 -4.48
N ILE A 71 -3.68 23.72 -3.63
CA ILE A 71 -2.24 23.50 -3.38
C ILE A 71 -1.55 23.05 -4.66
N HIS A 72 -2.13 22.08 -5.36
CA HIS A 72 -1.60 21.58 -6.62
C HIS A 72 -1.49 22.70 -7.68
N SER A 73 -2.51 23.56 -7.83
CA SER A 73 -2.47 24.73 -8.73
C SER A 73 -1.31 25.68 -8.40
N LYS A 74 -1.09 25.99 -7.12
CA LYS A 74 0.03 26.84 -6.69
C LYS A 74 1.39 26.21 -7.05
N MET A 75 1.53 24.89 -6.91
CA MET A 75 2.76 24.19 -7.29
C MET A 75 3.01 24.24 -8.80
N LEU A 76 1.95 24.16 -9.63
CA LEU A 76 2.05 24.33 -11.07
C LEU A 76 2.47 25.77 -11.45
N GLU A 77 1.98 26.78 -10.74
CA GLU A 77 2.37 28.19 -10.94
C GLU A 77 3.84 28.45 -10.58
N ILE A 78 4.33 27.83 -9.50
CA ILE A 78 5.75 27.89 -9.10
C ILE A 78 6.63 27.22 -10.17
N ASN A 79 6.11 26.20 -10.86
CA ASN A 79 6.78 25.45 -11.92
C ASN A 79 8.19 24.96 -11.51
N LYS A 80 8.33 24.53 -10.25
CA LYS A 80 9.56 23.96 -9.74
C LYS A 80 9.74 22.55 -10.31
N LYS A 81 10.95 22.25 -10.77
CA LYS A 81 11.35 20.91 -11.16
C LYS A 81 11.63 20.06 -9.92
N GLU A 82 10.89 18.97 -9.74
CA GLU A 82 11.12 17.98 -8.68
C GLU A 82 11.67 16.69 -9.31
N ASP A 83 12.99 16.56 -9.34
CA ASP A 83 13.67 15.43 -9.99
C ASP A 83 13.66 14.14 -9.14
N ILE A 84 13.48 14.27 -7.83
CA ILE A 84 13.39 13.15 -6.89
C ILE A 84 11.94 13.03 -6.42
N ARG A 85 11.30 11.89 -6.72
CA ARG A 85 9.91 11.58 -6.33
C ARG A 85 9.86 10.18 -5.73
N LEU A 86 9.18 10.03 -4.59
CA LEU A 86 9.05 8.75 -3.89
C LEU A 86 7.57 8.39 -3.74
N GLY A 87 7.24 7.16 -4.15
CA GLY A 87 5.93 6.55 -3.96
C GLY A 87 5.99 5.37 -3.00
N LEU A 88 5.18 5.39 -1.94
CA LEU A 88 4.96 4.26 -1.02
C LEU A 88 3.49 3.80 -1.13
N HIS A 89 3.21 3.07 -2.21
CA HIS A 89 1.84 2.76 -2.62
C HIS A 89 1.35 1.41 -2.08
N ARG A 90 0.03 1.25 -2.03
CA ARG A 90 -0.62 -0.05 -1.85
C ARG A 90 -1.79 -0.17 -2.82
N SER A 91 -1.75 -1.19 -3.68
CA SER A 91 -2.85 -1.54 -4.56
C SER A 91 -3.67 -2.64 -3.89
N ASP A 92 -4.95 -2.40 -3.65
CA ASP A 92 -5.84 -3.29 -2.93
C ASP A 92 -6.74 -4.04 -3.92
N TYR A 93 -6.91 -5.36 -3.72
CA TYR A 93 -7.61 -6.25 -4.64
C TYR A 93 -8.63 -7.12 -3.94
N MET A 94 -9.67 -7.52 -4.68
CA MET A 94 -10.55 -8.63 -4.33
C MET A 94 -10.61 -9.65 -5.47
N LEU A 95 -10.68 -10.92 -5.11
CA LEU A 95 -10.92 -12.01 -6.05
C LEU A 95 -12.42 -12.21 -6.21
N ASP A 96 -12.95 -11.94 -7.41
CA ASP A 96 -14.35 -12.19 -7.70
C ASP A 96 -14.63 -13.71 -7.78
N GLU A 97 -15.67 -14.17 -7.08
CA GLU A 97 -15.94 -15.60 -6.97
C GLU A 97 -16.45 -16.21 -8.28
N GLN A 98 -17.24 -15.47 -9.06
CA GLN A 98 -17.88 -16.01 -10.26
C GLN A 98 -16.90 -16.06 -11.44
N THR A 99 -16.20 -14.95 -11.66
CA THR A 99 -15.27 -14.79 -12.78
C THR A 99 -13.86 -15.29 -12.47
N LYS A 100 -13.53 -15.49 -11.18
CA LYS A 100 -12.17 -15.79 -10.70
C LYS A 100 -11.13 -14.74 -11.11
N MET A 101 -11.59 -13.54 -11.45
CA MET A 101 -10.74 -12.41 -11.81
C MET A 101 -10.26 -11.69 -10.55
N LEU A 102 -8.99 -11.32 -10.55
CA LEU A 102 -8.46 -10.40 -9.57
C LEU A 102 -8.81 -8.97 -10.00
N LEU A 103 -9.59 -8.26 -9.19
CA LEU A 103 -10.06 -6.91 -9.50
C LEU A 103 -9.50 -5.92 -8.49
N GLN A 104 -8.94 -4.81 -8.99
CA GLN A 104 -8.46 -3.72 -8.15
C GLN A 104 -9.64 -2.98 -7.55
N ILE A 105 -9.62 -2.79 -6.23
CA ILE A 105 -10.61 -2.03 -5.48
C ILE A 105 -10.19 -0.56 -5.41
N GLU A 106 -8.94 -0.31 -5.00
CA GLU A 106 -8.39 1.03 -4.89
C GLU A 106 -6.86 1.02 -4.99
N LEU A 107 -6.30 2.21 -5.25
CA LEU A 107 -4.87 2.45 -5.25
C LEU A 107 -4.54 3.54 -4.23
N ASN A 108 -3.94 3.13 -3.11
CA ASN A 108 -3.54 4.02 -2.04
C ASN A 108 -2.19 4.66 -2.37
N THR A 109 -2.21 5.97 -2.62
CA THR A 109 -1.00 6.77 -2.90
C THR A 109 -0.51 7.57 -1.71
N ILE A 110 -1.26 7.60 -0.60
CA ILE A 110 -0.94 8.35 0.62
C ILE A 110 -1.21 7.51 1.87
N SER A 111 -0.29 7.56 2.84
CA SER A 111 -0.45 6.95 4.17
C SER A 111 -0.89 5.47 4.13
N SER A 112 -0.27 4.70 3.23
CA SER A 112 -0.49 3.26 3.10
C SER A 112 -0.14 2.54 4.40
N SER A 113 -1.18 2.22 5.18
CA SER A 113 -1.04 1.54 6.47
C SER A 113 -0.61 0.07 6.35
N PHE A 114 -0.17 -0.49 7.47
CA PHE A 114 0.18 -1.90 7.68
C PHE A 114 1.42 -2.52 7.01
N PRO A 115 2.42 -1.80 6.46
CA PRO A 115 3.67 -2.47 6.06
C PRO A 115 4.35 -3.13 7.27
N GLY A 116 4.31 -2.50 8.45
CA GLY A 116 4.82 -3.06 9.71
C GLY A 116 4.03 -4.27 10.23
N LEU A 117 2.73 -4.07 10.53
CA LEU A 117 1.89 -5.12 11.11
C LEU A 117 1.65 -6.28 10.13
N GLY A 118 1.57 -6.02 8.83
CA GLY A 118 1.41 -7.06 7.81
C GLY A 118 2.56 -8.07 7.81
N SER A 119 3.80 -7.58 7.90
CA SER A 119 4.98 -8.45 8.05
C SER A 119 4.92 -9.30 9.32
N LEU A 120 4.43 -8.75 10.44
CA LEU A 120 4.29 -9.51 11.69
C LEU A 120 3.17 -10.58 11.61
N VAL A 121 2.07 -10.32 10.90
CA VAL A 121 1.01 -11.31 10.68
C VAL A 121 1.51 -12.48 9.84
N THR A 122 2.35 -12.22 8.81
CA THR A 122 3.02 -13.27 8.04
C THR A 122 3.85 -14.19 8.95
N GLU A 123 4.65 -13.62 9.84
CA GLU A 123 5.49 -14.41 10.76
C GLU A 123 4.66 -15.14 11.83
N LEU A 124 3.57 -14.54 12.31
CA LEU A 124 2.61 -15.19 13.20
C LEU A 124 2.03 -16.46 12.56
N HIS A 125 1.50 -16.35 11.34
CA HIS A 125 0.90 -17.50 10.65
C HIS A 125 1.94 -18.57 10.32
N ARG A 126 3.15 -18.20 9.91
CA ARG A 126 4.25 -19.16 9.70
C ARG A 126 4.59 -19.92 10.98
N SER A 127 4.74 -19.21 12.09
CA SER A 127 5.02 -19.82 13.39
C SER A 127 3.91 -20.79 13.79
N LEU A 128 2.63 -20.42 13.63
CA LEU A 128 1.51 -21.30 13.92
C LEU A 128 1.52 -22.56 13.03
N LEU A 129 1.79 -22.43 11.73
CA LEU A 129 1.86 -23.57 10.83
C LEU A 129 3.10 -24.45 11.04
N ILE A 130 4.21 -23.91 11.56
CA ILE A 130 5.36 -24.72 11.98
C ILE A 130 4.98 -25.64 13.15
N HIS A 131 4.19 -25.16 14.11
CA HIS A 131 3.83 -25.93 15.31
C HIS A 131 2.61 -26.84 15.10
N TYR A 132 1.62 -26.41 14.33
CA TYR A 132 0.32 -27.07 14.20
C TYR A 132 -0.02 -27.49 12.77
N GLY A 133 0.86 -27.23 11.80
CA GLY A 133 0.60 -27.45 10.37
C GLY A 133 0.34 -28.90 10.00
N GLU A 134 0.98 -29.87 10.65
CA GLU A 134 0.73 -31.30 10.40
C GLU A 134 -0.72 -31.68 10.74
N GLN A 135 -1.21 -31.22 11.89
CA GLN A 135 -2.57 -31.49 12.38
C GLN A 135 -3.62 -30.77 11.52
N LEU A 136 -3.29 -29.55 11.06
CA LEU A 136 -4.14 -28.72 10.23
C LEU A 136 -4.05 -29.05 8.73
N ARG A 137 -3.09 -29.89 8.32
CA ARG A 137 -2.74 -30.16 6.92
C ARG A 137 -2.41 -28.90 6.12
N LEU A 138 -1.66 -27.99 6.73
CA LEU A 138 -1.22 -26.72 6.14
C LEU A 138 0.30 -26.61 6.22
N ASP A 139 0.96 -26.20 5.14
CA ASP A 139 2.41 -25.99 5.09
C ASP A 139 2.75 -24.50 5.22
N SER A 140 3.60 -24.15 6.19
CA SER A 140 4.16 -22.81 6.37
C SER A 140 4.86 -22.26 5.12
N LYS A 141 5.39 -23.13 4.25
CA LYS A 141 6.07 -22.74 3.00
C LYS A 141 5.13 -22.08 2.00
N ASN A 142 3.83 -22.32 2.12
CA ASN A 142 2.82 -21.69 1.27
C ASN A 142 2.50 -20.25 1.69
N ILE A 143 3.03 -19.78 2.82
CA ILE A 143 2.89 -18.38 3.23
C ILE A 143 4.06 -17.58 2.60
N PRO A 144 3.77 -16.62 1.70
CA PRO A 144 4.82 -15.84 1.03
C PRO A 144 5.59 -14.95 2.01
N HIS A 145 6.85 -14.66 1.67
CA HIS A 145 7.68 -13.75 2.47
C HIS A 145 7.19 -12.31 2.32
N ASN A 146 7.17 -11.56 3.43
CA ASN A 146 6.61 -10.21 3.47
C ASN A 146 7.63 -9.19 4.01
N PRO A 147 8.50 -8.65 3.14
CA PRO A 147 9.50 -7.65 3.50
C PRO A 147 8.97 -6.20 3.48
N ALA A 148 7.65 -5.97 3.49
CA ALA A 148 7.08 -4.64 3.27
C ALA A 148 7.65 -3.57 4.20
N VAL A 149 7.80 -3.86 5.50
CA VAL A 149 8.35 -2.89 6.47
C VAL A 149 9.80 -2.49 6.17
N SER A 150 10.66 -3.46 5.84
CA SER A 150 12.07 -3.18 5.56
C SER A 150 12.24 -2.52 4.20
N GLN A 151 11.47 -2.91 3.19
CA GLN A 151 11.47 -2.28 1.87
C GLN A 151 10.99 -0.82 1.92
N PHE A 152 9.94 -0.52 2.70
CA PHE A 152 9.49 0.86 2.89
C PHE A 152 10.55 1.70 3.62
N ALA A 153 11.19 1.16 4.66
CA ALA A 153 12.28 1.83 5.37
C ALA A 153 13.49 2.07 4.46
N GLU A 154 13.87 1.09 3.64
CA GLU A 154 14.95 1.21 2.67
C GLU A 154 14.64 2.25 1.59
N ALA A 155 13.42 2.28 1.06
CA ALA A 155 13.00 3.28 0.07
C ALA A 155 13.07 4.71 0.63
N LEU A 156 12.63 4.91 1.88
CA LEU A 156 12.78 6.19 2.58
C LEU A 156 14.25 6.57 2.78
N ALA A 157 15.09 5.62 3.21
CA ALA A 157 16.52 5.86 3.40
C ALA A 157 17.21 6.23 2.08
N LYS A 158 16.88 5.54 0.99
CA LYS A 158 17.39 5.83 -0.36
C LYS A 158 16.95 7.21 -0.84
N ALA A 159 15.67 7.56 -0.69
CA ALA A 159 15.20 8.90 -1.05
C ALA A 159 15.91 10.01 -0.26
N TRP A 160 16.22 9.76 1.01
CA TRP A 160 17.04 10.67 1.82
C TRP A 160 18.48 10.78 1.30
N THR A 161 19.10 9.65 0.92
CA THR A 161 20.43 9.65 0.30
C THR A 161 20.45 10.41 -1.04
N GLU A 162 19.45 10.22 -1.89
CA GLU A 162 19.32 10.95 -3.16
C GLU A 162 19.15 12.46 -2.95
N TYR A 163 18.46 12.87 -1.89
CA TYR A 163 18.36 14.28 -1.52
C TYR A 163 19.73 14.88 -1.16
N ASN A 164 20.68 14.06 -0.69
CA ASN A 164 22.09 14.39 -0.49
C ASN A 164 22.32 15.63 0.39
N ASN A 165 21.80 15.59 1.61
CA ASN A 165 22.05 16.62 2.64
C ASN A 165 23.36 16.37 3.38
#